data_AF-A0A349XN93-F1
#
_entry.id   AF-A0A349XN93-F1
#
_cell.length_a   1.000
_cell.length_b   1.000
_cell.length_c   1.000
_cell.angle_alpha   90.00
_cell.angle_beta   90.00
_cell.angle_gamma   90.00
#
_symmetry.space_group_name_H-M   'P 1'
#
loop_
_entity.id
_entity.type
_entity.pdbx_description
1 polymer ?
#
loop_
_entity_poly.entity_id
_entity_poly.type
_entity_poly.pdbx_seq_one_letter_code
_entity_poly.pdbx_strand_id
1 'polypeptide(L)'
;EQRLAELEAQRSALKARLSKTERNNDMRRKVLIGSLVLQYVETSNDQEFRKQLGEWLRRELPGFLTRDNDKALFVDLIGQGLPGTGEGGDSGQGAP
;
A
#
# COMPACT_ATOMS: atom_id res chain seq x y z
N GLU A 1 1.05 -45.47 -16.64
CA GLU A 1 0.20 -44.32 -16.21
C GLU A 1 0.34 -43.97 -14.73
N GLN A 2 0.22 -44.93 -13.80
CA GLN A 2 0.30 -44.65 -12.35
C GLN A 2 1.56 -43.88 -11.90
N ARG A 3 2.76 -44.26 -12.38
CA ARG A 3 4.00 -43.51 -12.06
C ARG A 3 4.05 -42.09 -12.64
N LEU A 4 3.37 -41.85 -13.77
CA LEU A 4 3.32 -40.53 -14.38
C LEU A 4 2.44 -39.60 -13.53
N ALA A 5 1.28 -40.11 -13.09
CA ALA A 5 0.38 -39.40 -12.20
C ALA A 5 1.03 -39.10 -10.84
N GLU A 6 1.82 -40.03 -10.30
CA GLU A 6 2.55 -39.82 -9.04
C GLU A 6 3.60 -38.71 -9.17
N LEU A 7 4.40 -38.72 -10.25
CA LEU A 7 5.38 -37.67 -10.53
C LEU A 7 4.73 -36.30 -10.74
N GLU A 8 3.60 -36.25 -11.44
CA GLU A 8 2.84 -35.01 -11.64
C GLU A 8 2.25 -34.47 -10.33
N ALA A 9 1.73 -35.35 -9.46
CA ALA A 9 1.27 -34.99 -8.13
C ALA A 9 2.41 -34.43 -7.26
N GLN A 10 3.58 -35.06 -7.27
CA GLN A 10 4.76 -34.58 -6.55
C GLN A 10 5.22 -33.20 -7.07
N ARG A 11 5.28 -33.02 -8.39
CA ARG A 11 5.62 -31.73 -9.01
C ARG A 11 4.62 -30.63 -8.63
N SER A 12 3.33 -30.93 -8.69
CA SER A 12 2.26 -30.00 -8.31
C SER A 12 2.39 -29.60 -6.84
N ALA A 13 2.63 -30.57 -5.94
CA ALA A 13 2.83 -30.31 -4.52
C ALA A 13 4.06 -29.42 -4.25
N LEU A 14 5.19 -29.69 -4.92
CA LEU A 14 6.39 -28.87 -4.80
C LEU A 14 6.16 -27.44 -5.31
N LYS A 15 5.47 -27.28 -6.45
CA LYS A 15 5.14 -25.97 -7.02
C LYS A 15 4.21 -25.18 -6.09
N ALA A 16 3.21 -25.83 -5.50
CA ALA A 16 2.31 -25.21 -4.54
C ALA A 16 3.04 -24.73 -3.28
N ARG A 17 3.98 -25.54 -2.76
CA ARG A 17 4.83 -25.17 -1.62
C ARG A 17 5.72 -23.97 -1.97
N LEU A 18 6.36 -23.98 -3.14
CA LEU A 18 7.20 -22.87 -3.59
C LEU A 18 6.41 -21.56 -3.68
N SER A 19 5.25 -21.59 -4.34
CA SER A 19 4.37 -20.42 -4.47
C SER A 19 3.89 -19.91 -3.10
N LYS A 20 3.64 -20.79 -2.14
CA LYS A 20 3.30 -20.40 -0.76
C LYS A 20 4.48 -19.68 -0.08
N THR A 21 5.69 -20.22 -0.21
CA THR A 21 6.90 -19.61 0.34
C THR A 21 7.18 -18.24 -0.27
N GLU A 22 7.02 -18.10 -1.59
CA GLU A 22 7.22 -16.83 -2.29
C GLU A 22 6.23 -15.76 -1.82
N ARG A 23 4.94 -16.08 -1.71
CA ARG A 23 3.92 -15.16 -1.18
C ARG A 23 4.20 -14.78 0.28
N ASN A 24 4.60 -15.73 1.11
CA ASN A 24 4.97 -15.45 2.50
C ASN A 24 6.16 -14.48 2.58
N ASN A 25 7.18 -14.70 1.74
CA ASN A 25 8.36 -13.84 1.69
C ASN A 25 8.02 -12.45 1.14
N ASP A 26 7.15 -12.36 0.12
CA ASP A 26 6.67 -11.09 -0.43
C ASP A 26 5.90 -10.28 0.62
N MET A 27 4.95 -10.91 1.33
CA MET A 27 4.26 -10.28 2.45
C MET A 27 5.23 -9.80 3.53
N ARG A 28 6.19 -10.65 3.92
CA ARG A 28 7.18 -10.30 4.94
C ARG A 28 8.04 -9.11 4.53
N ARG A 29 8.49 -9.04 3.27
CA ARG A 29 9.26 -7.91 2.75
C ARG A 29 8.45 -6.61 2.80
N LYS A 30 7.20 -6.65 2.34
CA LYS A 30 6.30 -5.48 2.35
C LYS A 30 6.07 -4.96 3.76
N VAL A 31 5.80 -5.86 4.72
CA VAL A 31 5.60 -5.50 6.12
C VAL A 31 6.86 -4.89 6.73
N LEU A 32 8.03 -5.51 6.54
CA LEU A 32 9.29 -5.03 7.11
C LEU A 32 9.71 -3.67 6.57
N ILE A 33 9.55 -3.45 5.25
CA ILE A 33 9.83 -2.15 4.63
C ILE A 33 8.86 -1.10 5.18
N GLY A 34 7.57 -1.40 5.24
CA GLY A 34 6.57 -0.49 5.80
C GLY A 34 6.87 -0.10 7.25
N SER A 35 7.17 -1.08 8.11
CA SER A 35 7.50 -0.80 9.52
C SER A 35 8.77 0.03 9.67
N LEU A 36 9.79 -0.20 8.84
CA LEU A 36 11.02 0.59 8.86
C LEU A 36 10.76 2.05 8.48
N VAL A 37 9.98 2.27 7.41
CA VAL A 37 9.61 3.61 6.94
C VAL A 37 8.84 4.37 8.01
N LEU A 38 7.83 3.74 8.62
CA LEU A 38 7.02 4.35 9.69
C LEU A 38 7.89 4.72 10.89
N GLN A 39 8.74 3.80 11.35
CA GLN A 39 9.66 4.08 12.45
C GLN A 39 10.60 5.24 12.11
N TYR A 40 11.07 5.34 10.88
CA TYR A 40 11.96 6.43 10.48
C TYR A 40 11.27 7.80 10.53
N VAL A 41 10.01 7.89 10.09
CA VAL A 41 9.19 9.11 10.18
C VAL A 41 9.01 9.56 11.64
N GLU A 42 8.85 8.61 12.55
CA GLU A 42 8.64 8.90 13.98
C GLU A 42 9.92 9.24 14.73
N THR A 43 11.00 8.47 14.53
CA THR A 43 12.14 8.45 15.46
C THR A 43 13.46 8.97 14.90
N SER A 44 13.57 9.29 13.60
CA SER A 44 14.86 9.70 13.05
C SER A 44 15.30 11.09 13.54
N ASN A 45 16.60 11.24 13.80
CA ASN A 45 17.21 12.54 14.12
C ASN A 45 17.49 13.38 12.85
N ASP A 46 17.35 12.79 11.67
CA ASP A 46 17.45 13.47 10.39
C ASP A 46 16.11 14.17 10.06
N GLN A 47 15.99 15.41 10.51
CA GLN A 47 14.76 16.20 10.36
C GLN A 47 14.43 16.51 8.89
N GLU A 48 15.44 16.70 8.04
CA GLU A 48 15.24 17.05 6.64
C GLU A 48 14.69 15.85 5.86
N PHE A 49 15.33 14.68 6.01
CA PHE A 49 14.84 13.47 5.36
C PHE A 49 13.44 13.09 5.86
N ARG A 50 13.17 13.20 7.16
CA ARG A 50 11.83 12.95 7.72
C ARG A 50 10.76 13.85 7.10
N LYS A 51 11.07 15.14 6.94
CA LYS A 51 10.16 16.09 6.30
C LYS A 51 9.90 15.73 4.85
N GLN A 52 10.96 15.48 4.07
CA GLN A 52 10.85 15.09 2.66
C GLN A 52 10.06 13.79 2.48
N LEU A 53 10.32 12.78 3.32
CA LEU A 53 9.61 11.50 3.30
C LEU A 53 8.14 11.68 3.68
N GLY A 54 7.84 12.47 4.71
CA GLY A 54 6.47 12.78 5.11
C GLY A 54 5.69 13.52 4.02
N GLU A 55 6.32 14.49 3.32
CA GLU A 55 5.71 15.18 2.17
C GLU A 55 5.47 14.23 1.00
N TRP A 56 6.42 13.35 0.70
CA TRP A 56 6.28 12.34 -0.34
C TRP A 56 5.14 11.37 -0.03
N LEU A 57 5.05 10.85 1.20
CA LEU A 57 3.98 9.93 1.62
C LEU A 57 2.60 10.59 1.51
N ARG A 58 2.47 11.85 1.94
CA ARG A 58 1.20 12.61 1.82
C ARG A 58 0.74 12.78 0.38
N ARG A 59 1.67 12.84 -0.58
CA ARG A 59 1.36 12.97 -2.01
C ARG A 59 1.01 11.63 -2.67
N GLU A 60 1.81 10.59 -2.41
CA GLU A 60 1.70 9.32 -3.15
C GLU A 60 0.71 8.32 -2.49
N LEU A 61 0.68 8.26 -1.16
CA LEU A 61 -0.11 7.26 -0.42
C LEU A 61 -1.62 7.34 -0.73
N PRO A 62 -2.26 8.51 -0.84
CA PRO A 62 -3.67 8.60 -1.21
C PRO A 62 -4.00 8.00 -2.57
N GLY A 63 -3.10 8.13 -3.56
CA GLY A 63 -3.25 7.56 -4.90
C GLY A 63 -2.94 6.06 -4.94
N PHE A 64 -2.10 5.58 -4.02
CA PHE A 64 -1.80 4.15 -3.87
C PHE A 64 -2.93 3.38 -3.20
N LEU A 65 -3.63 3.99 -2.23
CA LEU A 65 -4.72 3.37 -1.49
C LEU A 65 -6.02 3.39 -2.30
N THR A 66 -6.51 2.20 -2.65
CA THR A 66 -7.70 2.05 -3.52
C THR A 66 -9.01 2.01 -2.74
N ARG A 67 -8.98 1.65 -1.45
CA ARG A 67 -10.18 1.49 -0.61
C ARG A 67 -10.25 2.58 0.45
N ASP A 68 -11.44 3.11 0.69
CA ASP A 68 -11.63 4.20 1.66
C ASP A 68 -11.37 3.74 3.11
N ASN A 69 -11.68 2.48 3.44
CA ASN A 69 -11.31 1.89 4.73
C ASN A 69 -9.79 1.90 4.95
N ASP A 70 -9.00 1.65 3.90
CA ASP A 70 -7.55 1.65 4.01
C ASP A 70 -7.04 3.09 4.16
N LYS A 71 -7.62 4.06 3.43
CA LYS A 71 -7.30 5.49 3.57
C LYS A 71 -7.55 5.99 4.99
N ALA A 72 -8.65 5.54 5.62
CA ALA A 72 -9.01 5.92 6.99
C ALA A 72 -7.93 5.52 8.03
N LEU A 73 -7.14 4.47 7.76
CA LEU A 73 -6.04 4.04 8.64
C LEU A 73 -4.85 5.01 8.66
N PHE A 74 -4.74 5.91 7.67
CA PHE A 74 -3.58 6.78 7.49
C PHE A 74 -3.91 8.27 7.58
N VAL A 75 -5.08 8.66 8.12
CA VAL A 75 -5.50 10.08 8.21
C VAL A 75 -4.48 10.93 8.95
N ASP A 76 -3.89 10.42 10.02
CA ASP A 76 -2.89 11.14 10.82
C ASP A 76 -1.57 11.34 10.05
N LEU A 77 -1.24 10.42 9.14
CA LEU A 77 -0.03 10.46 8.31
C LEU A 77 -0.23 11.31 7.05
N ILE A 78 -1.41 11.21 6.43
CA ILE A 78 -1.77 11.94 5.20
C ILE A 78 -2.11 13.41 5.52
N GLY A 79 -2.52 13.69 6.76
CA GLY A 79 -3.04 14.97 7.20
C GLY A 79 -4.53 15.12 6.84
N GLN A 80 -5.29 15.79 7.70
CA GLN A 80 -6.68 16.19 7.44
C GLN A 80 -6.70 17.28 6.37
N GLY A 81 -6.55 16.92 5.10
CA GLY A 81 -6.38 17.94 4.06
C GLY A 81 -6.20 17.39 2.66
N LEU A 82 -7.04 16.46 2.24
CA LEU A 82 -7.33 16.28 0.82
C LEU A 82 -8.83 16.45 0.65
N PRO A 83 -9.30 17.59 0.09
CA PRO A 83 -10.70 17.70 -0.29
C PRO A 83 -10.95 16.62 -1.33
N GLY A 84 -11.96 15.79 -1.08
CA GLY A 84 -12.39 14.76 -2.00
C GLY A 84 -12.62 15.38 -3.37
N THR A 85 -11.93 14.85 -4.36
CA THR A 85 -12.27 15.04 -5.76
C THR A 85 -13.66 14.43 -5.98
N GLY A 86 -14.71 15.26 -6.00
CA GLY A 86 -16.07 14.83 -6.34
C GLY A 86 -17.15 15.90 -6.12
N GLU A 87 -17.83 16.27 -7.22
CA GLU A 87 -19.17 16.90 -7.32
C GLU A 87 -19.23 18.42 -7.06
N GLY A 88 -19.82 19.29 -7.90
CA GLY A 88 -20.56 19.21 -9.15
C GLY A 88 -20.86 20.67 -9.57
N GLY A 89 -20.96 20.94 -10.87
CA GLY A 89 -21.03 22.31 -11.40
C GLY A 89 -22.21 23.14 -10.88
N ASP A 90 -21.93 24.39 -10.51
CA ASP A 90 -22.92 25.46 -10.49
C ASP A 90 -22.47 26.57 -11.44
N SER A 91 -22.79 26.35 -12.71
CA SER A 91 -22.79 27.38 -13.75
C SER A 91 -24.17 28.03 -13.73
N GLY A 92 -24.33 29.12 -12.97
CA GLY A 92 -25.62 29.79 -12.80
C GLY A 92 -25.48 31.29 -12.63
N GLN A 93 -24.85 31.94 -13.61
CA GLN A 93 -24.76 33.40 -13.70
C GLN A 93 -26.16 33.99 -13.98
N GLY A 94 -26.65 34.85 -13.07
CA GLY A 94 -27.89 35.61 -13.25
C GLY A 94 -27.87 36.86 -12.38
N ALA A 95 -27.37 37.96 -12.94
CA ALA A 95 -27.50 39.30 -12.38
C ALA A 95 -28.88 39.91 -12.77
N PRO A 96 -29.44 40.82 -11.96
CA PRO A 96 -30.72 41.49 -12.23
C PRO A 96 -30.68 42.50 -13.38
#